data_AF-A0A964UUW7-F1
#
_entry.id   AF-A0A964UUW7-F1
#
_cell.length_a   1.000
_cell.length_b   1.000
_cell.length_c   1.000
_cell.angle_alpha   90.00
_cell.angle_beta   90.00
_cell.angle_gamma   90.00
#
_symmetry.space_group_name_H-M   'P 1'
#
loop_
_entity.id
_entity.type
_entity.pdbx_description
1 polymer ?
#
loop_
_entity_poly.entity_id
_entity_poly.type
_entity_poly.pdbx_seq_one_letter_code
_entity_poly.pdbx_strand_id
1 'polypeptide(L)'
;MTSDLLAPLDLAFWNIESERHPMHLGALGIFTADSPGAARRAAELLAARSGSVPGLRLRIRDALLPFGGAVRAPAADFDAAHHVQLACVARDFQAAAGALMERPLDRTRPPWEAHVLPGADDTSFAVLFKFHHALADGLRALTLAAGLMDPLPDPPSRARKAPPEPAQPPERTGLRLPA
;
A
#
# COMPACT_ATOMS: atom_id res chain seq x y z
N MET A 1 1.52 14.21 -18.45
CA MET A 1 2.08 13.79 -17.15
C MET A 1 3.58 13.82 -17.29
N THR A 2 4.22 14.81 -16.66
CA THR A 2 5.66 15.11 -16.77
C THR A 2 6.50 14.17 -15.92
N SER A 3 7.78 14.07 -16.26
CA SER A 3 8.77 13.33 -15.48
C SER A 3 9.22 14.21 -14.31
N ASP A 4 9.22 13.66 -13.09
CA ASP A 4 9.55 14.41 -11.87
C ASP A 4 10.77 13.80 -11.19
N LEU A 5 11.68 14.64 -10.66
CA LEU A 5 12.82 14.16 -9.88
C LEU A 5 12.35 13.44 -8.60
N LEU A 6 13.12 12.43 -8.21
CA LEU A 6 12.94 11.76 -6.92
C LEU A 6 13.24 12.71 -5.76
N ALA A 7 12.48 12.58 -4.67
CA ALA A 7 12.81 13.27 -3.43
C ALA A 7 14.13 12.68 -2.89
N PRO A 8 14.92 13.46 -2.12
CA PRO A 8 16.26 13.03 -1.69
C PRO A 8 16.30 11.67 -0.97
N LEU A 9 15.31 11.39 -0.11
CA LEU A 9 15.25 10.11 0.61
C LEU A 9 14.90 8.94 -0.33
N ASP A 10 13.95 9.14 -1.25
CA ASP A 10 13.59 8.13 -2.25
C ASP A 10 14.79 7.81 -3.15
N LEU A 11 15.55 8.85 -3.55
CA LEU A 11 16.76 8.71 -4.33
C LEU A 11 17.85 7.94 -3.56
N ALA A 12 18.01 8.22 -2.27
CA ALA A 12 18.94 7.48 -1.43
C ALA A 12 18.59 5.99 -1.39
N PHE A 13 17.32 5.63 -1.17
CA PHE A 13 16.87 4.24 -1.21
C PHE A 13 17.10 3.57 -2.57
N TRP A 14 16.84 4.28 -3.66
CA TRP A 14 17.09 3.78 -5.01
C TRP A 14 18.58 3.49 -5.26
N ASN A 15 19.48 4.31 -4.72
CA ASN A 15 20.91 4.21 -4.95
C ASN A 15 21.64 3.22 -4.02
N ILE A 16 21.15 3.01 -2.78
CA ILE A 16 21.79 2.08 -1.83
C ILE A 16 21.33 0.63 -1.97
N GLU A 17 20.24 0.39 -2.70
CA GLU A 17 19.72 -0.95 -2.95
C GLU A 17 20.78 -1.84 -3.63
N SER A 18 20.83 -3.10 -3.21
CA SER A 18 21.63 -4.13 -3.86
C SER A 18 20.91 -5.47 -3.79
N GLU A 19 21.39 -6.47 -4.55
CA GLU A 19 20.84 -7.83 -4.48
C GLU A 19 20.83 -8.43 -3.06
N ARG A 20 21.78 -8.01 -2.21
CA ARG A 20 21.89 -8.47 -0.81
C ARG A 20 21.11 -7.62 0.17
N HIS A 21 20.72 -6.41 -0.22
CA HIS A 21 19.97 -5.48 0.62
C HIS A 21 18.85 -4.84 -0.22
N PRO A 22 17.77 -5.59 -0.50
CA PRO A 22 16.64 -5.05 -1.22
C PRO A 22 15.94 -3.97 -0.39
N MET A 23 15.61 -2.84 -1.00
CA MET A 23 14.96 -1.71 -0.31
C MET A 23 13.43 -1.79 -0.49
N HIS A 24 12.86 -2.92 -0.06
CA HIS A 24 11.45 -3.20 -0.19
C HIS A 24 10.68 -3.02 1.10
N LEU A 25 9.44 -2.59 0.95
CA LEU A 25 8.41 -2.71 1.99
C LEU A 25 7.30 -3.62 1.48
N GLY A 26 6.66 -4.33 2.40
CA GLY A 26 5.58 -5.25 2.07
C GLY A 26 4.40 -5.16 3.04
N ALA A 27 3.23 -5.51 2.54
CA ALA A 27 2.02 -5.68 3.33
C ALA A 27 1.37 -7.02 2.98
N LEU A 28 1.22 -7.89 3.98
CA LEU A 28 0.58 -9.20 3.84
C LEU A 28 -0.83 -9.14 4.44
N GLY A 29 -1.85 -9.26 3.59
CA GLY A 29 -3.24 -9.43 4.02
C GLY A 29 -3.64 -10.90 3.90
N ILE A 30 -4.25 -11.47 4.95
CA ILE A 30 -4.78 -12.84 4.95
C ILE A 30 -6.30 -12.74 4.96
N PHE A 31 -6.94 -13.47 4.04
CA PHE A 31 -8.37 -13.42 3.79
C PHE A 31 -8.97 -14.81 3.91
N THR A 32 -10.12 -14.89 4.53
CA THR A 32 -11.00 -16.08 4.46
C THR A 32 -11.89 -15.96 3.22
N ALA A 33 -12.16 -17.09 2.58
CA ALA A 33 -13.02 -17.16 1.41
C ALA A 33 -13.91 -18.40 1.46
N ASP A 34 -15.20 -18.19 1.22
CA ASP A 34 -16.21 -19.24 1.30
C ASP A 34 -16.44 -19.94 -0.05
N SER A 35 -15.58 -19.69 -1.04
CA SER A 35 -15.75 -20.23 -2.39
C SER A 35 -14.44 -20.64 -3.06
N PRO A 36 -14.42 -21.81 -3.73
CA PRO A 36 -13.26 -22.25 -4.50
C PRO A 36 -12.79 -21.20 -5.52
N GLY A 37 -11.48 -21.13 -5.75
CA GLY A 37 -10.90 -20.21 -6.72
C GLY A 37 -10.98 -18.72 -6.34
N ALA A 38 -11.24 -18.39 -5.08
CA ALA A 38 -11.20 -17.01 -4.59
C ALA A 38 -9.83 -16.34 -4.83
N ALA A 39 -8.71 -17.05 -4.58
CA ALA A 39 -7.36 -16.56 -4.85
C ALA A 39 -7.17 -16.16 -6.33
N ARG A 40 -7.59 -17.01 -7.27
CA ARG A 40 -7.50 -16.70 -8.71
C ARG A 40 -8.32 -15.46 -9.07
N ARG A 41 -9.56 -15.38 -8.59
CA ARG A 41 -10.42 -14.20 -8.82
C ARG A 41 -9.82 -12.93 -8.21
N ALA A 42 -9.21 -13.03 -7.03
CA ALA A 42 -8.51 -11.89 -6.42
C ALA A 42 -7.34 -11.43 -7.30
N ALA A 43 -6.53 -12.34 -7.83
CA ALA A 43 -5.45 -12.00 -8.75
C ALA A 43 -5.97 -11.31 -10.02
N GLU A 44 -7.05 -11.84 -10.62
CA GLU A 44 -7.70 -11.25 -11.80
C GLU A 44 -8.22 -9.82 -11.51
N LEU A 45 -8.86 -9.61 -10.35
CA LEU A 45 -9.37 -8.31 -9.92
C LEU A 45 -8.24 -7.30 -9.68
N LEU A 46 -7.18 -7.69 -8.97
CA LEU A 46 -6.02 -6.85 -8.72
C LEU A 46 -5.34 -6.44 -10.03
N ALA A 47 -5.17 -7.39 -10.96
CA ALA A 47 -4.60 -7.12 -12.28
C ALA A 47 -5.46 -6.11 -13.06
N ALA A 48 -6.78 -6.34 -13.12
CA ALA A 48 -7.72 -5.48 -13.84
C ALA A 48 -7.76 -4.04 -13.26
N ARG A 49 -7.61 -3.89 -11.94
CA ARG A 49 -7.65 -2.57 -11.26
C ARG A 49 -6.32 -1.83 -11.34
N SER A 50 -5.19 -2.53 -11.39
CA SER A 50 -3.86 -1.93 -11.28
C SER A 50 -3.59 -0.83 -12.30
N GLY A 51 -4.03 -1.00 -13.56
CA GLY A 51 -3.85 -0.01 -14.62
C GLY A 51 -4.62 1.30 -14.40
N SER A 52 -5.65 1.28 -13.55
CA SER A 52 -6.46 2.45 -13.21
C SER A 52 -5.88 3.25 -12.04
N VAL A 53 -4.85 2.74 -11.35
CA VAL A 53 -4.17 3.44 -10.25
C VAL A 53 -2.94 4.15 -10.80
N PRO A 54 -2.95 5.49 -10.98
CA PRO A 54 -1.87 6.19 -11.70
C PRO A 54 -0.48 6.00 -11.08
N GLY A 55 -0.41 5.89 -9.75
CA GLY A 55 0.86 5.68 -9.04
C GLY A 55 1.52 4.32 -9.33
N LEU A 56 0.74 3.28 -9.63
CA LEU A 56 1.25 1.94 -9.97
C LEU A 56 1.84 1.88 -11.38
N ARG A 57 1.61 2.92 -12.19
CA ARG A 57 2.14 3.03 -13.55
C ARG A 57 3.40 3.88 -13.60
N LEU A 58 3.96 4.29 -12.46
CA LEU A 58 5.19 5.08 -12.42
C LEU A 58 6.41 4.17 -12.35
N ARG A 59 7.30 4.32 -13.32
CA ARG A 59 8.64 3.73 -13.29
C ARG A 59 9.67 4.75 -12.82
N ILE A 60 10.74 4.26 -12.23
CA ILE A 60 11.91 5.06 -11.86
C ILE A 60 13.00 4.80 -12.88
N ARG A 61 13.64 5.86 -13.38
CA ARG A 61 14.76 5.77 -14.33
C ARG A 61 15.87 6.69 -13.88
N ASP A 62 17.10 6.22 -14.02
CA ASP A 62 18.27 7.05 -13.75
C ASP A 62 18.31 8.23 -14.72
N ALA A 63 18.66 9.41 -14.19
CA ALA A 63 18.75 10.65 -14.92
C ALA A 63 20.22 10.97 -15.22
N LEU A 64 20.48 11.55 -16.39
CA LEU A 64 21.82 11.98 -16.76
C LEU A 64 22.31 13.15 -15.88
N LEU A 65 21.40 14.07 -15.55
CA LEU A 65 21.65 15.24 -14.70
C LEU A 65 20.50 15.41 -13.69
N PRO A 66 20.80 15.70 -12.42
CA PRO A 66 22.13 15.67 -11.80
C PRO A 66 22.72 14.25 -11.78
N PHE A 67 24.06 14.14 -11.73
CA PHE A 67 24.72 12.82 -11.65
C PHE A 67 24.23 12.03 -10.44
N GLY A 68 23.91 10.75 -10.65
CA GLY A 68 23.32 9.88 -9.62
C GLY A 68 21.87 10.22 -9.27
N GLY A 69 21.24 11.11 -10.04
CA GLY A 69 19.82 11.43 -9.94
C GLY A 69 18.95 10.37 -10.62
N ALA A 70 17.67 10.36 -10.27
CA ALA A 70 16.67 9.53 -10.93
C ALA A 70 15.32 10.25 -10.96
N VAL A 71 14.50 9.90 -11.93
CA VAL A 71 13.18 10.49 -12.18
C VAL A 71 12.08 9.45 -12.16
N ARG A 72 10.91 9.85 -11.68
CA ARG A 72 9.66 9.11 -11.82
C ARG A 72 8.95 9.55 -13.08
N ALA A 73 8.54 8.60 -13.90
CA ALA A 73 7.79 8.86 -15.12
C ALA A 73 6.74 7.78 -15.36
N PRO A 74 5.62 8.09 -16.02
CA PRO A 74 4.68 7.07 -16.47
C PRO A 74 5.35 6.01 -17.37
N ALA A 75 5.02 4.75 -17.13
CA ALA A 75 5.29 3.63 -18.02
C ALA A 75 4.16 3.53 -19.05
N ALA A 76 4.49 3.80 -20.32
CA ALA A 76 3.55 3.67 -21.43
C ALA A 76 3.25 2.20 -21.76
N ASP A 77 4.21 1.34 -21.43
CA ASP A 77 4.29 -0.10 -21.61
C ASP A 77 3.88 -0.87 -20.35
N PHE A 78 3.08 -0.25 -19.47
CA PHE A 78 2.58 -0.92 -18.26
C PHE A 78 1.72 -2.14 -18.63
N ASP A 79 2.07 -3.28 -18.07
CA ASP A 79 1.34 -4.53 -18.21
C ASP A 79 1.14 -5.19 -16.83
N ALA A 80 -0.12 -5.31 -16.43
CA ALA A 80 -0.51 -5.85 -15.14
C ALA A 80 -0.05 -7.29 -14.91
N ALA A 81 0.12 -8.10 -15.98
CA ALA A 81 0.54 -9.49 -15.88
C ALA A 81 1.97 -9.64 -15.32
N HIS A 82 2.80 -8.59 -15.45
CA HIS A 82 4.13 -8.56 -14.85
C HIS A 82 4.13 -8.27 -13.35
N HIS A 83 3.07 -7.64 -12.84
CA HIS A 83 3.01 -7.14 -11.47
C HIS A 83 2.14 -8.01 -10.57
N VAL A 84 1.06 -8.59 -11.10
CA VAL A 84 0.13 -9.40 -10.31
C VAL A 84 0.29 -10.87 -10.65
N GLN A 85 0.74 -11.65 -9.67
CA GLN A 85 1.06 -13.06 -9.84
C GLN A 85 0.20 -13.93 -8.91
N LEU A 86 -0.37 -15.00 -9.47
CA LEU A 86 -0.94 -16.08 -8.68
C LEU A 86 0.18 -17.06 -8.33
N ALA A 87 0.55 -17.12 -7.07
CA ALA A 87 1.60 -17.98 -6.56
C ALA A 87 1.13 -19.44 -6.43
N CYS A 88 2.10 -20.33 -6.18
CA CYS A 88 1.79 -21.70 -5.77
C CYS A 88 1.08 -21.71 -4.40
N VAL A 89 0.35 -22.79 -4.14
CA VAL A 89 -0.31 -23.03 -2.85
C VAL A 89 0.71 -22.93 -1.71
N ALA A 90 0.38 -22.15 -0.69
CA ALA A 90 1.19 -21.93 0.50
C ALA A 90 0.55 -22.60 1.72
N ARG A 91 1.37 -23.33 2.50
CA ARG A 91 0.99 -23.85 3.82
C ARG A 91 1.28 -22.87 4.95
N ASP A 92 2.23 -21.97 4.72
CA ASP A 92 2.63 -20.90 5.63
C ASP A 92 2.77 -19.62 4.79
N PHE A 93 1.83 -18.69 4.97
CA PHE A 93 1.79 -17.46 4.20
C PHE A 93 2.95 -16.52 4.56
N GLN A 94 3.38 -16.50 5.82
CA GLN A 94 4.45 -15.64 6.30
C GLN A 94 5.80 -16.10 5.76
N ALA A 95 6.07 -17.41 5.78
CA ALA A 95 7.29 -17.97 5.21
C ALA A 95 7.34 -17.75 3.69
N ALA A 96 6.22 -17.98 2.99
CA ALA A 96 6.13 -17.73 1.55
C ALA A 96 6.32 -16.24 1.22
N ALA A 97 5.72 -15.35 2.01
CA ALA A 97 5.89 -13.91 1.86
C ALA A 97 7.34 -13.47 2.12
N GLY A 98 8.01 -14.02 3.14
CA GLY A 98 9.41 -13.75 3.43
C GLY A 98 10.32 -14.10 2.25
N ALA A 99 10.15 -15.29 1.68
CA ALA A 99 10.91 -15.73 0.51
C ALA A 99 10.65 -14.88 -0.76
N LEU A 100 9.47 -14.27 -0.88
CA LEU A 100 9.16 -13.32 -1.96
C LEU A 100 9.76 -11.93 -1.69
N MET A 101 9.81 -11.49 -0.44
CA MET A 101 10.38 -10.20 -0.04
C MET A 101 11.90 -10.13 -0.27
N GLU A 102 12.61 -11.25 -0.12
CA GLU A 102 14.05 -11.37 -0.35
C GLU A 102 14.46 -11.16 -1.82
N ARG A 103 13.56 -11.41 -2.79
CA ARG A 103 13.88 -11.30 -4.21
C ARG A 103 13.92 -9.83 -4.63
N PRO A 104 14.97 -9.31 -5.29
CA PRO A 104 14.97 -7.95 -5.86
C PRO A 104 13.79 -7.70 -6.82
N LEU A 105 13.24 -6.49 -6.83
CA LEU A 105 12.28 -6.06 -7.86
C LEU A 105 13.02 -5.75 -9.16
N ASP A 106 12.37 -6.00 -10.31
CA ASP A 106 12.89 -5.59 -11.61
C ASP A 106 12.79 -4.06 -11.79
N ARG A 107 13.94 -3.39 -11.73
CA ARG A 107 14.08 -1.93 -11.83
C ARG A 107 13.76 -1.37 -13.22
N THR A 108 13.55 -2.21 -14.22
CA THR A 108 13.16 -1.76 -15.57
C THR A 108 11.66 -1.43 -15.68
N ARG A 109 10.87 -1.83 -14.68
CA ARG A 109 9.41 -1.71 -14.63
C ARG A 109 8.98 -0.81 -13.45
N PRO A 110 7.70 -0.41 -13.35
CA PRO A 110 7.18 0.16 -12.11
C PRO A 110 7.52 -0.73 -10.92
N PRO A 111 8.28 -0.26 -9.91
CA PRO A 111 8.94 -1.16 -8.97
C PRO A 111 7.99 -1.57 -7.83
N TRP A 112 7.04 -2.44 -8.17
CA TRP A 112 6.09 -3.07 -7.26
C TRP A 112 5.58 -4.40 -7.80
N GLU A 113 5.12 -5.28 -6.92
CA GLU A 113 4.49 -6.54 -7.22
C GLU A 113 3.34 -6.82 -6.24
N ALA A 114 2.36 -7.61 -6.68
CA ALA A 114 1.34 -8.21 -5.86
C ALA A 114 1.33 -9.73 -6.08
N HIS A 115 1.47 -10.50 -5.01
CA HIS A 115 1.45 -11.95 -5.04
C HIS A 115 0.20 -12.45 -4.32
N VAL A 116 -0.63 -13.21 -5.01
CA VAL A 116 -1.79 -13.87 -4.42
C VAL A 116 -1.44 -15.33 -4.13
N LEU A 117 -1.49 -15.72 -2.86
CA LEU A 117 -1.07 -17.03 -2.37
C LEU A 117 -2.30 -17.83 -1.96
N PRO A 118 -2.71 -18.87 -2.71
CA PRO A 118 -3.78 -19.76 -2.29
C PRO A 118 -3.37 -20.53 -1.02
N GLY A 119 -4.27 -20.67 -0.06
CA GLY A 119 -4.10 -21.55 1.10
C GLY A 119 -4.27 -23.02 0.71
N ALA A 120 -3.64 -23.91 1.48
CA ALA A 120 -3.80 -25.35 1.31
C ALA A 120 -5.15 -25.90 1.80
N ASP A 121 -5.93 -25.07 2.48
CA ASP A 121 -7.24 -25.38 3.06
C ASP A 121 -8.42 -25.06 2.12
N ASP A 122 -8.16 -24.51 0.93
CA ASP A 122 -9.13 -24.00 -0.05
C ASP A 122 -10.16 -22.97 0.50
N THR A 123 -9.94 -22.49 1.72
CA THR A 123 -10.84 -21.57 2.44
C THR A 123 -10.13 -20.27 2.85
N SER A 124 -8.84 -20.17 2.57
CA SER A 124 -8.07 -18.96 2.78
C SER A 124 -7.14 -18.65 1.60
N PHE A 125 -6.77 -17.39 1.49
CA PHE A 125 -5.68 -16.94 0.64
C PHE A 125 -5.02 -15.71 1.25
N ALA A 126 -3.79 -15.43 0.84
CA ALA A 126 -3.10 -14.21 1.22
C ALA A 126 -2.79 -13.35 -0.01
N VAL A 127 -2.69 -12.05 0.20
CA VAL A 127 -2.18 -11.09 -0.79
C VAL A 127 -0.98 -10.39 -0.18
N LEU A 128 0.19 -10.58 -0.77
CA LEU A 128 1.38 -9.80 -0.48
C LEU A 128 1.49 -8.67 -1.50
N PHE A 129 1.37 -7.43 -1.04
CA PHE A 129 1.85 -6.28 -1.79
C PHE A 129 3.30 -6.01 -1.42
N LYS A 130 4.11 -5.71 -2.43
CA LYS A 130 5.53 -5.41 -2.28
C LYS A 130 5.88 -4.20 -3.14
N PHE A 131 6.54 -3.22 -2.54
CA PHE A 131 6.91 -1.98 -3.20
C PHE A 131 8.37 -1.66 -2.93
N HIS A 132 9.05 -1.06 -3.91
CA HIS A 132 10.33 -0.43 -3.66
C HIS A 132 10.11 0.90 -2.90
N HIS A 133 10.93 1.17 -1.88
CA HIS A 133 10.82 2.37 -1.03
C HIS A 133 10.81 3.69 -1.82
N ALA A 134 11.56 3.77 -2.92
CA ALA A 134 11.61 4.95 -3.78
C ALA A 134 10.31 5.28 -4.55
N LEU A 135 9.44 4.28 -4.76
CA LEU A 135 8.13 4.49 -5.40
C LEU A 135 7.11 5.04 -4.41
N ALA A 136 7.13 4.46 -3.21
CA ALA A 136 6.21 4.80 -2.15
C ALA A 136 6.90 4.60 -0.80
N ASP A 137 6.89 5.63 0.03
CA ASP A 137 7.08 5.47 1.47
C ASP A 137 5.91 4.70 2.09
N GLY A 138 6.01 4.31 3.35
CA GLY A 138 5.03 3.43 3.99
C GLY A 138 3.56 3.88 3.85
N LEU A 139 3.26 5.17 4.04
CA LEU A 139 1.88 5.67 3.96
C LEU A 139 1.38 5.72 2.51
N ARG A 140 2.25 6.09 1.57
CA ARG A 140 1.93 6.07 0.14
C ARG A 140 1.71 4.65 -0.34
N ALA A 141 2.49 3.68 0.14
CA ALA A 141 2.34 2.28 -0.25
C ALA A 141 1.02 1.69 0.24
N LEU A 142 0.61 2.03 1.48
CA LEU A 142 -0.69 1.63 1.99
C LEU A 142 -1.84 2.25 1.19
N THR A 143 -1.69 3.50 0.76
CA THR A 143 -2.70 4.18 -0.07
C THR A 143 -2.82 3.53 -1.45
N LEU A 144 -1.70 3.10 -2.04
CA LEU A 144 -1.69 2.37 -3.31
C LEU A 144 -2.34 0.99 -3.19
N ALA A 145 -2.02 0.24 -2.13
CA ALA A 145 -2.65 -1.04 -1.83
C ALA A 145 -4.16 -0.88 -1.58
N ALA A 146 -4.56 0.15 -0.83
CA ALA A 146 -5.96 0.49 -0.60
C ALA A 146 -6.70 0.85 -1.90
N GLY A 147 -6.06 1.53 -2.84
CA GLY A 147 -6.64 1.86 -4.15
C GLY A 147 -6.98 0.65 -5.02
N LEU A 148 -6.45 -0.53 -4.69
CA LEU A 148 -6.81 -1.79 -5.38
C LEU A 148 -7.99 -2.51 -4.70
N MET A 149 -8.24 -2.20 -3.43
CA MET A 149 -9.34 -2.77 -2.66
C MET A 149 -10.62 -1.97 -2.89
N ASP A 150 -11.76 -2.61 -2.68
CA ASP A 150 -13.02 -1.86 -2.65
C ASP A 150 -13.05 -0.93 -1.43
N PRO A 151 -13.60 0.29 -1.57
CA PRO A 151 -13.77 1.16 -0.42
C PRO A 151 -14.66 0.47 0.61
N LEU A 152 -14.28 0.59 1.89
CA LEU A 152 -15.19 0.20 2.96
C LEU A 152 -16.47 1.05 2.82
N PRO A 153 -17.66 0.47 3.06
CA PRO A 153 -18.86 1.26 3.26
C PRO A 153 -18.59 2.32 4.32
N ASP A 154 -19.08 3.55 4.11
CA ASP A 154 -18.97 4.59 5.13
C ASP A 154 -19.50 4.04 6.45
N PRO A 155 -18.75 4.20 7.55
CA PRO A 155 -19.28 3.82 8.86
C PRO A 155 -20.60 4.57 9.06
N PRO A 156 -21.64 3.92 9.62
CA PRO A 156 -22.90 4.60 9.90
C PRO A 156 -22.57 5.87 10.68
N SER A 157 -23.06 7.01 10.17
CA SER A 157 -22.87 8.32 10.79
C SER A 157 -23.08 8.20 12.29
N ARG A 158 -22.00 8.30 13.07
CA ARG A 158 -22.14 8.50 14.51
C ARG A 158 -22.84 9.84 14.64
N ALA A 159 -24.14 9.82 14.92
CA ALA A 159 -24.88 11.00 15.30
C ALA A 159 -24.01 11.74 16.33
N ARG A 160 -23.53 12.92 15.93
CA ARG A 160 -22.66 13.75 16.77
C ARG A 160 -23.45 13.96 18.06
N LYS A 161 -23.00 13.37 19.17
CA LYS A 161 -23.60 13.68 20.48
C LYS A 161 -23.59 15.19 20.58
N ALA A 162 -24.78 15.78 20.78
CA ALA A 162 -24.91 17.21 20.96
C ALA A 162 -23.88 17.66 22.02
N PRO A 163 -23.16 18.78 21.79
CA PRO A 163 -22.28 19.33 22.81
C PRO A 163 -23.07 19.42 24.13
N PRO A 164 -22.47 19.03 25.27
CA PRO A 164 -23.13 19.19 26.55
C PRO A 164 -23.54 20.65 26.71
N GLU A 165 -24.79 20.86 27.11
CA GLU A 165 -25.35 22.19 27.36
C GLU A 165 -24.45 22.91 28.37
N PRO A 166 -24.04 24.16 28.11
CA PRO A 166 -23.18 24.89 29.03
C PRO A 166 -23.87 24.98 30.40
N ALA A 167 -23.17 24.49 31.43
CA ALA A 167 -23.65 24.53 32.80
C ALA A 167 -23.94 25.98 33.20
N GLN A 168 -25.15 26.22 33.73
CA GLN A 168 -25.51 27.53 34.27
C GLN A 168 -24.52 27.90 35.39
N PRO A 169 -23.95 29.11 35.38
CA PRO A 169 -23.06 29.54 36.43
C PRO A 169 -23.82 29.57 37.77
N PRO A 170 -23.20 29.14 38.88
CA PRO A 170 -23.87 29.14 40.17
C PRO A 170 -24.28 30.56 40.56
N GLU A 171 -25.51 30.71 41.04
CA GLU A 171 -26.00 31.99 41.55
C GLU A 171 -25.10 32.47 42.69
N ARG A 172 -24.58 33.69 42.55
CA ARG A 172 -23.73 34.31 43.56
C ARG A 172 -24.57 34.62 44.79
N THR A 173 -24.63 33.70 45.75
CA THR A 173 -25.13 33.98 47.10
C THR A 173 -24.15 34.96 47.75
N GLY A 174 -24.54 36.23 47.81
CA GLY A 174 -23.73 37.29 48.40
C GLY A 174 -23.45 37.01 49.88
N LEU A 175 -22.17 36.76 50.21
CA LEU A 175 -21.70 36.73 51.58
C LEU A 175 -21.83 38.16 52.15
N ARG A 176 -22.83 38.38 53.03
CA ARG A 176 -22.88 39.59 53.86
C ARG A 176 -21.99 39.34 55.07
N LEU A 177 -20.93 40.13 55.21
CA LEU A 177 -20.14 40.18 56.44
C LEU A 177 -20.87 41.10 57.44
N PRO A 178 -21.07 40.68 58.70
CA PRO A 178 -21.64 41.55 59.74
C PRO A 178 -20.63 42.63 60.16
N ALA A 179 -21.17 43.78 60.57
CA ALA A 179 -20.43 44.99 60.97
C ALA A 179 -19.71 44.84 62.31
#